data_AF-A0A7V3EIW1-F1
#
_entry.id   AF-A0A7V3EIW1-F1
#
_cell.length_a   1.000
_cell.length_b   1.000
_cell.length_c   1.000
_cell.angle_alpha   90.00
_cell.angle_beta   90.00
_cell.angle_gamma   90.00
#
_symmetry.space_group_name_H-M   'P 1'
#
loop_
_entity.id
_entity.type
_entity.pdbx_description
1 polymer ?
#
loop_
_entity_poly.entity_id
_entity_poly.type
_entity_poly.pdbx_seq_one_letter_code
_entity_poly.pdbx_strand_id
1 'polypeptide(L)'
;MFLARAFEQGGFQANIFYEILKDKAIGSISAVGRIMENYSGTLKYKRGEAGGLDKRFYQELRMGKYGEEGLKLFKSVEEFLKNRKGLPGMNFWRLIWYMLVDCNYLRKNYQSSFKHYLKSKYCQFKKIDYLSDADFCGLSEEEWQNFVRETKPWRELSGVGPNVFDYIVRDIDEFRFNQDTYQLDSANDHFFRVTGIAALVNLNDRDSVIEFLKSLNLSHPYKIKEINTGIYAYCSRTEKKRFGFCIDKAKCLQCGVNEYCEKNFSEIGPKPRKRKCG
;
A
#
# COMPACT_ATOMS: atom_id res chain seq x y z
N MET A 1 -0.13 10.64 -1.17
CA MET A 1 0.41 9.33 -0.74
C MET A 1 -0.46 8.64 0.32
N PHE A 2 -0.62 9.19 1.53
CA PHE A 2 -1.36 8.55 2.63
C PHE A 2 -2.73 7.98 2.21
N LEU A 3 -3.62 8.80 1.63
CA LEU A 3 -4.95 8.39 1.14
C LEU A 3 -4.92 7.24 0.13
N ALA A 4 -3.97 7.24 -0.79
CA ALA A 4 -3.87 6.27 -1.87
C ALA A 4 -3.26 4.94 -1.42
N ARG A 5 -2.46 4.93 -0.34
CA ARG A 5 -1.69 3.76 0.10
C ARG A 5 -2.20 3.13 1.38
N ALA A 6 -2.60 3.93 2.37
CA ALA A 6 -3.03 3.43 3.68
C ALA A 6 -4.24 2.50 3.59
N PHE A 7 -5.09 2.67 2.58
CA PHE A 7 -6.35 1.94 2.44
C PHE A 7 -6.36 0.97 1.25
N GLU A 8 -5.23 0.80 0.55
CA GLU A 8 -5.07 -0.15 -0.57
C GLU A 8 -4.93 -1.58 -0.01
N GLN A 9 -6.05 -2.13 0.48
CA GLN A 9 -6.07 -3.39 1.22
C GLN A 9 -7.35 -4.19 0.94
N GLY A 10 -7.29 -5.51 1.09
CA GLY A 10 -8.49 -6.38 1.02
C GLY A 10 -9.26 -6.27 -0.31
N GLY A 11 -8.54 -5.98 -1.40
CA GLY A 11 -9.10 -5.77 -2.74
C GLY A 11 -9.69 -4.39 -2.99
N PHE A 12 -9.68 -3.47 -2.03
CA PHE A 12 -10.06 -2.08 -2.26
C PHE A 12 -8.95 -1.35 -3.04
N GLN A 13 -9.29 -0.88 -4.24
CA GLN A 13 -8.43 -0.11 -5.13
C GLN A 13 -8.40 1.36 -4.70
N ALA A 14 -7.80 1.64 -3.54
CA ALA A 14 -7.74 2.96 -2.93
C ALA A 14 -7.05 3.99 -3.83
N ASN A 15 -6.06 3.60 -4.64
CA ASN A 15 -5.43 4.50 -5.61
C ASN A 15 -6.42 4.98 -6.69
N ILE A 16 -7.26 4.09 -7.21
CA ILE A 16 -8.32 4.48 -8.17
C ILE A 16 -9.34 5.39 -7.49
N PHE A 17 -9.74 5.04 -6.26
CA PHE A 17 -10.67 5.88 -5.50
C PHE A 17 -10.08 7.26 -5.20
N TYR A 18 -8.79 7.34 -4.92
CA TYR A 18 -8.07 8.59 -4.70
C TYR A 18 -8.12 9.52 -5.92
N GLU A 19 -7.94 9.01 -7.14
CA GLU A 19 -8.09 9.84 -8.34
C GLU A 19 -9.53 10.39 -8.48
N ILE A 20 -10.55 9.58 -8.18
CA ILE A 20 -11.95 10.05 -8.17
C ILE A 20 -12.16 11.18 -7.13
N LEU A 21 -11.56 11.06 -5.94
CA LEU A 21 -11.61 12.09 -4.91
C LEU A 21 -10.90 13.37 -5.38
N LYS A 22 -9.76 13.23 -6.05
CA LYS A 22 -8.96 14.34 -6.58
C LYS A 22 -9.70 15.08 -7.70
N ASP A 23 -10.33 14.36 -8.62
CA ASP A 23 -11.16 14.94 -9.69
C ASP A 23 -12.35 15.76 -9.13
N LYS A 24 -12.80 15.43 -7.92
CA LYS A 24 -13.84 16.17 -7.19
C LYS A 24 -13.28 17.21 -6.21
N ALA A 25 -11.98 17.51 -6.27
CA ALA A 25 -11.29 18.45 -5.41
C ALA A 25 -11.37 18.13 -3.90
N ILE A 26 -11.53 16.86 -3.53
CA ILE A 26 -11.49 16.38 -2.14
C ILE A 26 -10.37 15.38 -1.87
N GLY A 27 -9.43 15.19 -2.82
CA GLY A 27 -8.28 14.29 -2.71
C GLY A 27 -7.17 14.76 -1.76
N SER A 28 -7.50 15.30 -0.59
CA SER A 28 -6.53 15.73 0.44
C SER A 28 -6.97 15.33 1.85
N ILE A 29 -6.00 15.14 2.76
CA ILE A 29 -6.28 14.85 4.18
C ILE A 29 -7.18 15.94 4.79
N SER A 30 -6.92 17.21 4.43
CA SER A 30 -7.72 18.33 4.92
C SER A 30 -9.18 18.23 4.48
N ALA A 31 -9.43 18.04 3.18
CA ALA A 31 -10.79 17.98 2.63
C ALA A 31 -11.56 16.75 3.12
N VAL A 32 -10.95 15.56 3.07
CA VAL A 32 -11.57 14.33 3.59
C VAL A 32 -11.82 14.44 5.10
N GLY A 33 -10.88 15.00 5.86
CA GLY A 33 -10.98 15.15 7.30
C GLY A 33 -12.12 16.08 7.76
N ARG A 34 -12.46 17.11 6.97
CA ARG A 34 -13.60 18.01 7.27
C ARG A 34 -14.94 17.31 7.30
N ILE A 35 -15.11 16.21 6.56
CA ILE A 35 -16.38 15.46 6.49
C ILE A 35 -16.82 14.97 7.88
N MET A 36 -15.85 14.61 8.73
CA MET A 36 -16.11 14.12 10.09
C MET A 36 -16.10 15.23 11.15
N GLU A 37 -15.94 16.50 10.77
CA GLU A 37 -15.84 17.62 11.72
C GLU A 37 -17.09 17.75 12.59
N ASN A 38 -18.25 17.63 11.96
CA ASN A 38 -19.57 17.74 12.60
C ASN A 38 -20.20 16.37 12.90
N TYR A 39 -19.45 15.27 12.77
CA TYR A 39 -19.96 13.95 13.09
C TYR A 39 -19.89 13.71 14.61
N SER A 40 -21.06 13.60 15.25
CA SER A 40 -21.20 13.41 16.70
C SER A 40 -21.36 11.94 17.13
N GLY A 41 -21.34 11.00 16.18
CA GLY A 41 -21.45 9.58 16.48
C GLY A 41 -20.14 8.94 16.93
N THR A 42 -20.16 7.61 17.09
CA THR A 42 -18.95 6.87 17.45
C THR A 42 -18.00 6.75 16.25
N LEU A 43 -16.70 6.95 16.48
CA LEU A 43 -15.68 6.75 15.45
C LEU A 43 -15.39 5.27 15.16
N LYS A 44 -15.94 4.34 15.96
CA LYS A 44 -15.83 2.91 15.70
C LYS A 44 -16.76 2.52 14.54
N TYR A 45 -16.21 1.86 13.53
CA TYR A 45 -16.99 1.38 12.40
C TYR A 45 -18.16 0.48 12.84
N LYS A 46 -19.36 0.81 12.38
CA LYS A 46 -20.57 0.01 12.54
C LYS A 46 -21.22 -0.24 11.18
N ARG A 47 -21.35 -1.51 10.79
CA ARG A 47 -21.95 -1.90 9.50
C ARG A 47 -23.37 -1.36 9.32
N GLY A 48 -24.19 -1.34 10.37
CA GLY A 48 -25.55 -0.81 10.30
C GLY A 48 -25.62 0.69 9.99
N GLU A 49 -24.57 1.45 10.31
CA GLU A 49 -24.53 2.90 10.17
C GLU A 49 -23.85 3.35 8.86
N ALA A 50 -22.76 2.67 8.46
CA ALA A 50 -21.90 3.06 7.34
C ALA A 50 -21.54 1.89 6.39
N GLY A 51 -22.33 0.81 6.37
CA GLY A 51 -22.07 -0.39 5.56
C GLY A 51 -22.70 -0.43 4.17
N GLY A 52 -23.09 0.71 3.61
CA GLY A 52 -23.78 0.78 2.32
C GLY A 52 -24.28 2.19 1.99
N LEU A 53 -24.49 2.49 0.70
CA LEU A 53 -25.06 3.78 0.27
C LEU A 53 -26.45 4.03 0.87
N ASP A 54 -27.22 2.96 1.12
CA ASP A 54 -28.54 2.99 1.75
C ASP A 54 -28.51 3.29 3.25
N LYS A 55 -27.33 3.24 3.89
CA LYS A 55 -27.20 3.44 5.34
C LYS A 55 -27.20 4.92 5.71
N ARG A 56 -27.60 5.17 6.97
CA ARG A 56 -27.80 6.52 7.52
C ARG A 56 -26.65 7.46 7.20
N PHE A 57 -25.40 7.04 7.41
CA PHE A 57 -24.24 7.91 7.17
C PHE A 57 -24.17 8.41 5.71
N TYR A 58 -24.36 7.52 4.74
CA TYR A 58 -24.29 7.89 3.32
C TYR A 58 -25.53 8.64 2.83
N GLN A 59 -26.71 8.34 3.37
CA GLN A 59 -27.90 9.15 3.09
C GLN A 59 -27.74 10.58 3.62
N GLU A 60 -27.16 10.75 4.82
CA GLU A 60 -26.85 12.06 5.38
C GLU A 60 -25.79 12.81 4.55
N LEU A 61 -24.77 12.12 4.01
CA LEU A 61 -23.82 12.70 3.05
C LEU A 61 -24.53 13.18 1.77
N ARG A 62 -25.43 12.36 1.22
CA ARG A 62 -26.22 12.69 0.03
C ARG A 62 -27.08 13.94 0.24
N MET A 63 -27.62 14.11 1.44
CA MET A 63 -28.42 15.28 1.83
C MET A 63 -27.58 16.52 2.15
N GLY A 64 -26.24 16.45 2.09
CA GLY A 64 -25.35 17.58 2.35
C GLY A 64 -25.15 17.91 3.84
N LYS A 65 -25.53 17.01 4.76
CA LYS A 65 -25.39 17.23 6.22
C LYS A 65 -23.94 17.51 6.66
N TYR A 66 -22.98 16.95 5.92
CA TYR A 66 -21.54 17.06 6.19
C TYR A 66 -20.83 18.01 5.23
N GLY A 67 -21.55 19.03 4.73
CA GLY A 67 -21.01 20.03 3.82
C GLY A 67 -20.79 19.53 2.39
N GLU A 68 -20.15 20.37 1.59
CA GLU A 68 -19.89 20.11 0.17
C GLU A 68 -18.94 18.91 0.00
N GLU A 69 -17.93 18.78 0.86
CA GLU A 69 -17.01 17.65 0.87
C GLU A 69 -17.74 16.32 1.13
N GLY A 70 -18.74 16.33 2.02
CA GLY A 70 -19.56 15.15 2.28
C GLY A 70 -20.38 14.72 1.06
N LEU A 71 -21.00 15.67 0.36
CA LEU A 71 -21.73 15.39 -0.88
C LEU A 71 -20.79 14.87 -1.98
N LYS A 72 -19.60 15.46 -2.12
CA LYS A 72 -18.57 15.01 -3.06
C LYS A 72 -18.08 13.61 -2.74
N LEU A 73 -17.92 13.25 -1.47
CA LEU A 73 -17.58 11.89 -1.07
C LEU A 73 -18.69 10.90 -1.46
N PHE A 74 -19.96 11.22 -1.20
CA PHE A 74 -21.07 10.36 -1.62
C PHE A 74 -21.03 10.08 -3.12
N LYS A 75 -20.87 11.13 -3.94
CA LYS A 75 -20.74 11.00 -5.41
C LYS A 75 -19.50 10.18 -5.81
N SER A 76 -18.39 10.34 -5.10
CA SER A 76 -17.15 9.58 -5.36
C SER A 76 -17.36 8.09 -5.12
N VAL A 77 -18.03 7.73 -4.02
CA VAL A 77 -18.35 6.33 -3.71
C VAL A 77 -19.32 5.77 -4.75
N GLU A 78 -20.36 6.51 -5.12
CA GLU A 78 -21.30 6.07 -6.15
C GLU A 78 -20.61 5.80 -7.48
N GLU A 79 -19.74 6.71 -7.93
CA GLU A 79 -18.96 6.57 -9.16
C GLU A 79 -17.99 5.38 -9.11
N PHE A 80 -17.27 5.22 -8.00
CA PHE A 80 -16.37 4.09 -7.82
C PHE A 80 -17.12 2.75 -7.92
N LEU A 81 -18.32 2.66 -7.35
CA LEU A 81 -19.14 1.45 -7.41
C LEU A 81 -19.72 1.19 -8.80
N LYS A 82 -20.09 2.23 -9.56
CA LYS A 82 -20.53 2.10 -10.96
C LYS A 82 -19.41 1.54 -11.86
N ASN A 83 -18.18 1.95 -11.62
CA ASN A 83 -17.02 1.55 -12.43
C ASN A 83 -16.45 0.18 -12.04
N ARG A 84 -16.90 -0.42 -10.92
CA ARG A 84 -16.40 -1.69 -10.42
C ARG A 84 -17.32 -2.85 -10.81
N LYS A 85 -16.75 -3.95 -11.29
CA LYS A 85 -17.49 -5.20 -11.48
C LYS A 85 -17.67 -5.90 -10.13
N GLY A 86 -18.88 -5.88 -9.57
CA GLY A 86 -19.28 -6.60 -8.34
C GLY A 86 -19.57 -5.70 -7.13
N LEU A 87 -20.32 -6.24 -6.16
CA LEU A 87 -20.68 -5.51 -4.95
C LEU A 87 -19.49 -5.37 -3.99
N PRO A 88 -19.28 -4.19 -3.38
CA PRO A 88 -18.23 -4.00 -2.38
C PRO A 88 -18.54 -4.80 -1.12
N GLY A 89 -17.60 -5.66 -0.69
CA GLY A 89 -17.69 -6.37 0.59
C GLY A 89 -17.53 -5.45 1.81
N MET A 90 -17.73 -6.00 3.01
CA MET A 90 -17.64 -5.26 4.28
C MET A 90 -16.33 -4.47 4.46
N ASN A 91 -15.21 -5.03 4.00
CA ASN A 91 -13.90 -4.40 4.12
C ASN A 91 -13.81 -3.06 3.38
N PHE A 92 -14.47 -2.92 2.23
CA PHE A 92 -14.48 -1.65 1.48
C PHE A 92 -15.09 -0.52 2.31
N TRP A 93 -16.29 -0.75 2.85
CA TRP A 93 -17.01 0.24 3.65
C TRP A 93 -16.24 0.62 4.91
N ARG A 94 -15.61 -0.38 5.54
CA ARG A 94 -14.76 -0.18 6.71
C ARG A 94 -13.51 0.64 6.38
N LEU A 95 -12.88 0.41 5.23
CA LEU A 95 -11.68 1.17 4.81
C LEU A 95 -12.02 2.62 4.47
N ILE A 96 -13.16 2.90 3.84
CA ILE A 96 -13.62 4.30 3.67
C ILE A 96 -13.85 4.95 5.02
N TRP A 97 -14.48 4.24 5.96
CA TRP A 97 -14.70 4.77 7.31
C TRP A 97 -13.38 5.12 8.00
N TYR A 98 -12.39 4.23 7.95
CA TYR A 98 -11.07 4.45 8.51
C TYR A 98 -10.35 5.63 7.85
N MET A 99 -10.47 5.78 6.53
CA MET A 99 -9.96 6.94 5.81
C MET A 99 -10.50 8.26 6.35
N LEU A 100 -11.81 8.33 6.62
CA LEU A 100 -12.45 9.51 7.17
C LEU A 100 -11.99 9.81 8.60
N VAL A 101 -11.93 8.79 9.44
CA VAL A 101 -11.47 8.90 10.84
C VAL A 101 -10.03 9.37 10.90
N ASP A 102 -9.13 8.72 10.16
CA ASP A 102 -7.71 9.03 10.17
C ASP A 102 -7.43 10.40 9.56
N CYS A 103 -8.11 10.78 8.48
CA CYS A 103 -7.93 12.11 7.90
C CYS A 103 -8.39 13.23 8.84
N ASN A 104 -9.49 13.00 9.56
CA ASN A 104 -9.95 13.94 10.59
C ASN A 104 -8.96 14.01 11.76
N TYR A 105 -8.42 12.87 12.19
CA TYR A 105 -7.37 12.82 13.22
C TYR A 105 -6.11 13.59 12.81
N LEU A 106 -5.59 13.35 11.59
CA LEU A 106 -4.44 14.05 11.04
C LEU A 106 -4.71 15.54 10.82
N ARG A 107 -5.93 15.90 10.40
CA ARG A 107 -6.36 17.30 10.26
C ARG A 107 -6.32 18.03 11.59
N LYS A 108 -6.95 17.47 12.64
CA LYS A 108 -7.09 18.12 13.95
C LYS A 108 -5.77 18.24 14.71
N ASN A 109 -4.89 17.25 14.58
CA ASN A 109 -3.72 17.13 15.44
C ASN A 109 -2.38 17.38 14.74
N TYR A 110 -2.33 17.28 13.40
CA TYR A 110 -1.07 17.26 12.65
C TYR A 110 -1.13 18.06 11.34
N GLN A 111 -1.85 19.19 11.34
CA GLN A 111 -1.91 20.13 10.22
C GLN A 111 -2.30 19.46 8.88
N SER A 112 -3.14 18.44 8.92
CA SER A 112 -3.52 17.65 7.74
C SER A 112 -2.34 16.99 7.01
N SER A 113 -1.25 16.68 7.72
CA SER A 113 -0.02 16.14 7.13
C SER A 113 0.45 14.88 7.83
N PHE A 114 0.56 13.80 7.06
CA PHE A 114 1.15 12.54 7.54
C PHE A 114 2.66 12.69 7.85
N LYS A 115 3.38 13.54 7.11
CA LYS A 115 4.78 13.87 7.40
C LYS A 115 4.90 14.61 8.74
N HIS A 116 4.03 15.58 9.00
CA HIS A 116 4.00 16.29 10.27
C HIS A 116 3.67 15.34 11.42
N TYR A 117 2.72 14.43 11.22
CA TYR A 117 2.43 13.35 12.16
C TYR A 117 3.67 12.52 12.53
N LEU A 118 4.40 12.01 11.53
CA LEU A 118 5.61 11.22 11.78
C LEU A 118 6.69 12.03 12.50
N LYS A 119 6.92 13.28 12.08
CA LYS A 119 7.89 14.17 12.73
C LYS A 119 7.52 14.43 14.18
N SER A 120 6.25 14.73 14.48
CA SER A 120 5.79 14.93 15.85
C SER A 120 5.99 13.67 16.71
N LYS A 121 5.73 12.48 16.16
CA LYS A 121 5.99 11.21 16.86
C LYS A 121 7.47 10.96 17.08
N TYR A 122 8.31 11.28 16.10
CA TYR A 122 9.76 11.15 16.24
C TYR A 122 10.33 12.13 17.28
N CYS A 123 9.86 13.38 17.28
CA CYS A 123 10.20 14.38 18.29
C CYS A 123 9.86 13.89 19.70
N GLN A 124 8.67 13.29 19.89
CA GLN A 124 8.28 12.67 21.17
C GLN A 124 9.21 11.53 21.58
N PHE A 125 9.60 10.67 20.63
CA PHE A 125 10.53 9.57 20.87
C PHE A 125 11.92 10.04 21.30
N LYS A 126 12.49 11.01 20.57
CA LYS A 126 13.83 11.58 20.89
C LYS A 126 13.80 12.61 22.02
N LYS A 127 12.62 13.02 22.50
CA LYS A 127 12.42 14.12 23.47
C LYS A 127 13.05 15.43 23.00
N ILE A 128 12.82 15.78 21.74
CA ILE A 128 13.25 17.05 21.13
C ILE A 128 12.02 17.86 20.71
N ASP A 129 12.12 19.18 20.74
CA ASP A 129 10.98 20.06 20.44
C ASP A 129 10.71 20.19 18.93
N TYR A 130 11.77 20.10 18.13
CA TYR A 130 11.71 20.33 16.70
C TYR A 130 12.67 19.42 15.93
N LEU A 131 12.22 19.01 14.75
CA LEU A 131 13.01 18.29 13.76
C LEU A 131 12.78 18.97 12.41
N SER A 132 13.85 19.36 11.72
CA SER A 132 13.70 19.94 10.39
C SER A 132 13.30 18.86 9.37
N ASP A 133 12.81 19.28 8.20
CA ASP A 133 12.54 18.33 7.11
C ASP A 133 13.82 17.66 6.61
N ALA A 134 14.94 18.39 6.57
CA ALA A 134 16.24 17.86 6.15
C ALA A 134 16.73 16.77 7.13
N ASP A 135 16.66 17.04 8.43
CA ASP A 135 17.07 16.09 9.47
C ASP A 135 16.17 14.86 9.49
N PHE A 136 14.86 15.05 9.34
CA PHE A 136 13.91 13.94 9.26
C PHE A 136 14.16 13.05 8.04
N CYS A 137 14.45 13.65 6.87
CA CYS A 137 14.75 12.88 5.67
C CYS A 137 16.16 12.27 5.70
N GLY A 138 17.06 12.81 6.53
CA GLY A 138 18.44 12.38 6.70
C GLY A 138 18.67 11.37 7.84
N LEU A 139 17.61 10.88 8.49
CA LEU A 139 17.72 9.81 9.49
C LEU A 139 18.42 8.58 8.91
N SER A 140 19.20 7.89 9.74
CA SER A 140 19.76 6.59 9.34
C SER A 140 18.69 5.50 9.39
N GLU A 141 18.92 4.38 8.68
CA GLU A 141 18.02 3.22 8.76
C GLU A 141 17.91 2.70 10.20
N GLU A 142 19.03 2.60 10.91
CA GLU A 142 19.04 2.13 12.31
C GLU A 142 18.21 3.03 13.22
N GLU A 143 18.34 4.35 13.09
CA GLU A 143 17.54 5.31 13.87
C GLU A 143 16.05 5.18 13.56
N TRP A 144 15.70 5.03 12.28
CA TRP A 144 14.33 4.83 11.86
C TRP A 144 13.74 3.53 12.42
N GLN A 145 14.47 2.41 12.33
CA GLN A 145 14.02 1.12 12.84
C GLN A 145 13.83 1.15 14.36
N ASN A 146 14.74 1.81 15.09
CA ASN A 146 14.60 2.01 16.53
C ASN A 146 13.34 2.82 16.86
N PHE A 147 13.10 3.93 16.17
CA PHE A 147 11.87 4.73 16.33
C PHE A 147 10.60 3.90 16.10
N VAL A 148 10.56 3.14 15.00
CA VAL A 148 9.43 2.30 14.60
C VAL A 148 9.15 1.22 15.64
N ARG A 149 10.19 0.53 16.12
CA ARG A 149 10.07 -0.56 17.09
C ARG A 149 9.51 -0.08 18.44
N GLU A 150 10.01 1.04 18.95
CA GLU A 150 9.61 1.57 20.25
C GLU A 150 8.25 2.30 20.19
N THR A 151 8.06 3.16 19.20
CA THR A 151 6.90 4.07 19.14
C THR A 151 5.66 3.38 18.55
N LYS A 152 5.86 2.48 17.58
CA LYS A 152 4.77 1.80 16.85
C LYS A 152 3.71 2.79 16.34
N PRO A 153 4.11 3.80 15.54
CA PRO A 153 3.27 4.95 15.20
C PRO A 153 1.90 4.55 14.62
N TRP A 154 1.81 3.48 13.84
CA TRP A 154 0.55 3.00 13.28
C TRP A 154 -0.57 2.69 14.28
N ARG A 155 -0.28 2.52 15.58
CA ARG A 155 -1.29 2.19 16.61
C ARG A 155 -2.41 3.23 16.75
N GLU A 156 -2.18 4.46 16.34
CA GLU A 156 -3.18 5.54 16.41
C GLU A 156 -3.99 5.68 15.12
N LEU A 157 -3.66 4.91 14.09
CA LEU A 157 -4.28 4.98 12.77
C LEU A 157 -5.19 3.76 12.56
N SER A 158 -6.43 4.02 12.16
CA SER A 158 -7.44 2.98 12.00
C SER A 158 -7.19 2.19 10.72
N GLY A 159 -7.01 0.87 10.86
CA GLY A 159 -6.79 0.00 9.69
C GLY A 159 -5.40 0.11 9.06
N VAL A 160 -4.47 0.85 9.68
CA VAL A 160 -3.05 0.84 9.32
C VAL A 160 -2.32 -0.09 10.28
N GLY A 161 -1.99 -1.29 9.80
CA GLY A 161 -1.09 -2.21 10.50
C GLY A 161 0.39 -1.92 10.22
N PRO A 162 1.33 -2.61 10.86
CA PRO A 162 2.78 -2.43 10.62
C PRO A 162 3.13 -2.58 9.13
N ASN A 163 2.65 -3.63 8.47
CA ASN A 163 2.92 -3.86 7.04
C ASN A 163 2.39 -2.74 6.13
N VAL A 164 1.25 -2.14 6.48
CA VAL A 164 0.64 -1.05 5.71
C VAL A 164 1.40 0.24 5.96
N PHE A 165 1.81 0.47 7.20
CA PHE A 165 2.62 1.61 7.59
C PHE A 165 3.95 1.62 6.83
N ASP A 166 4.65 0.49 6.84
CA ASP A 166 5.90 0.32 6.09
C ASP A 166 5.70 0.61 4.60
N TYR A 167 4.59 0.13 4.03
CA TYR A 167 4.24 0.39 2.64
C TYR A 167 4.03 1.89 2.34
N ILE A 168 3.32 2.63 3.21
CA ILE A 168 3.10 4.07 3.05
C ILE A 168 4.44 4.82 3.11
N VAL A 169 5.28 4.50 4.09
CA VAL A 169 6.57 5.17 4.33
C VAL A 169 7.54 4.87 3.19
N ARG A 170 7.56 3.63 2.70
CA ARG A 170 8.39 3.23 1.56
C ARG A 170 8.05 4.02 0.31
N ASP A 171 6.77 4.29 0.04
CA ASP A 171 6.33 4.96 -1.19
C ASP A 171 6.51 6.49 -1.17
N ILE A 172 7.01 7.08 -0.08
CA ILE A 172 7.32 8.52 -0.01
C ILE A 172 8.78 8.73 -0.40
N ASP A 173 9.02 9.18 -1.63
CA ASP A 173 10.37 9.32 -2.19
C ASP A 173 11.28 10.31 -1.44
N GLU A 174 10.68 11.25 -0.69
CA GLU A 174 11.41 12.21 0.14
C GLU A 174 12.18 11.56 1.30
N PHE A 175 11.76 10.37 1.75
CA PHE A 175 12.33 9.71 2.93
C PHE A 175 13.57 8.90 2.56
N ARG A 176 14.77 9.47 2.63
CA ARG A 176 16.00 8.79 2.14
C ARG A 176 16.31 7.48 2.88
N PHE A 177 15.90 7.36 4.14
CA PHE A 177 16.01 6.13 4.93
C PHE A 177 15.20 4.94 4.37
N ASN A 178 14.36 5.13 3.36
CA ASN A 178 13.58 4.06 2.73
C ASN A 178 14.18 3.48 1.45
N GLN A 179 15.30 4.04 0.95
CA GLN A 179 15.85 3.70 -0.36
C GLN A 179 16.44 2.28 -0.41
N ASP A 180 16.87 1.77 0.75
CA ASP A 180 17.43 0.42 0.91
C ASP A 180 16.42 -0.58 1.51
N THR A 181 15.16 -0.17 1.69
CA THR A 181 14.12 -1.06 2.23
C THR A 181 13.69 -2.10 1.20
N TYR A 182 13.64 -3.36 1.64
CA TYR A 182 13.29 -4.51 0.83
C TYR A 182 12.18 -5.30 1.50
N GLN A 183 11.04 -5.48 0.85
CA GLN A 183 9.97 -6.29 1.39
C GLN A 183 9.97 -7.67 0.73
N LEU A 184 10.34 -8.69 1.50
CA LEU A 184 10.26 -10.07 1.07
C LEU A 184 8.84 -10.61 1.33
N ASP A 185 7.93 -10.33 0.39
CA ASP A 185 6.53 -10.77 0.44
C ASP A 185 6.26 -11.97 -0.50
N SER A 186 5.00 -12.41 -0.57
CA SER A 186 4.59 -13.51 -1.46
C SER A 186 4.86 -13.24 -2.95
N ALA A 187 4.93 -11.97 -3.37
CA ALA A 187 5.23 -11.64 -4.76
C ALA A 187 6.71 -11.83 -5.06
N ASN A 188 7.58 -11.47 -4.10
CA ASN A 188 9.03 -11.70 -4.19
C ASN A 188 9.36 -13.19 -4.10
N ASP A 189 8.79 -13.92 -3.13
CA ASP A 189 8.98 -15.37 -3.02
C ASP A 189 8.55 -16.10 -4.30
N HIS A 190 7.36 -15.77 -4.85
CA HIS A 190 6.89 -16.33 -6.12
C HIS A 190 7.84 -16.01 -7.28
N PHE A 191 8.30 -14.76 -7.39
CA PHE A 191 9.22 -14.34 -8.44
C PHE A 191 10.52 -15.13 -8.42
N PHE A 192 11.19 -15.20 -7.26
CA PHE A 192 12.46 -15.92 -7.13
C PHE A 192 12.32 -17.41 -7.37
N ARG A 193 11.22 -18.04 -6.92
CA ARG A 193 10.98 -19.47 -7.16
C ARG A 193 10.68 -19.78 -8.61
N VAL A 194 9.84 -18.99 -9.27
CA VAL A 194 9.46 -19.24 -10.66
C VAL A 194 10.63 -19.03 -11.61
N THR A 195 11.46 -18.02 -11.35
CA THR A 195 12.65 -17.71 -12.15
C THR A 195 13.82 -18.67 -11.91
N GLY A 196 13.84 -19.36 -10.77
CA GLY A 196 14.93 -20.25 -10.34
C GLY A 196 16.02 -19.58 -9.51
N ILE A 197 15.92 -18.25 -9.31
CA ILE A 197 16.85 -17.48 -8.48
C ILE A 197 16.82 -17.96 -7.01
N ALA A 198 15.72 -18.55 -6.56
CA ALA A 198 15.59 -19.14 -5.22
C ALA A 198 16.68 -20.18 -4.88
N ALA A 199 17.30 -20.81 -5.89
CA ALA A 199 18.41 -21.73 -5.68
C ALA A 199 19.73 -21.03 -5.30
N LEU A 200 19.84 -19.72 -5.56
CA LEU A 200 21.05 -18.93 -5.37
C LEU A 200 21.06 -18.13 -4.07
N VAL A 201 19.92 -18.04 -3.37
CA VAL A 201 19.76 -17.18 -2.21
C VAL A 201 18.81 -17.78 -1.17
N ASN A 202 19.11 -17.57 0.11
CA ASN A 202 18.24 -17.99 1.20
C ASN A 202 17.00 -17.07 1.30
N LEU A 203 15.89 -17.49 0.71
CA LEU A 203 14.61 -16.77 0.76
C LEU A 203 13.94 -16.77 2.15
N ASN A 204 14.53 -17.38 3.18
CA ASN A 204 14.03 -17.22 4.55
C ASN A 204 14.74 -16.09 5.30
N ASP A 205 15.78 -15.51 4.71
CA ASP A 205 16.56 -14.42 5.29
C ASP A 205 16.52 -13.19 4.37
N ARG A 206 15.87 -12.14 4.86
CA ARG A 206 15.73 -10.86 4.14
C ARG A 206 17.10 -10.26 3.83
N ASP A 207 18.06 -10.33 4.75
CA ASP A 207 19.35 -9.67 4.59
C ASP A 207 20.20 -10.40 3.56
N SER A 208 20.18 -11.74 3.56
CA SER A 208 20.75 -12.56 2.47
C SER A 208 20.20 -12.17 1.09
N VAL A 209 18.89 -11.89 0.97
CA VAL A 209 18.29 -11.44 -0.29
C VAL A 209 18.78 -10.05 -0.69
N ILE A 210 18.84 -9.11 0.25
CA ILE A 210 19.34 -7.76 -0.02
C ILE A 210 20.80 -7.82 -0.50
N GLU A 211 21.66 -8.56 0.18
CA GLU A 211 23.08 -8.67 -0.18
C GLU A 211 23.27 -9.39 -1.53
N PHE A 212 22.48 -10.43 -1.81
CA PHE A 212 22.44 -11.04 -3.13
C PHE A 212 22.07 -10.01 -4.21
N LEU A 213 21.00 -9.23 -4.00
CA LEU A 213 20.58 -8.21 -4.98
C LEU A 213 21.62 -7.11 -5.18
N LYS A 214 22.30 -6.66 -4.10
CA LYS A 214 23.40 -5.69 -4.19
C LYS A 214 24.62 -6.27 -4.92
N SER A 215 24.84 -7.58 -4.85
CA SER A 215 25.94 -8.25 -5.55
C SER A 215 25.72 -8.39 -7.06
N LEU A 216 24.49 -8.20 -7.54
CA LEU A 216 24.19 -8.20 -8.96
C LEU A 216 24.80 -6.93 -9.58
N ASN A 217 25.88 -7.11 -10.35
CA ASN A 217 26.51 -6.04 -11.14
C ASN A 217 25.60 -5.60 -12.30
N LEU A 218 24.45 -5.01 -11.97
CA LEU A 218 23.48 -4.50 -12.93
C LEU A 218 24.07 -3.30 -13.68
N SER A 219 23.75 -3.20 -14.97
CA SER A 219 24.24 -2.12 -15.84
C SER A 219 23.79 -0.72 -15.42
N HIS A 220 22.77 -0.64 -14.57
CA HIS A 220 22.31 0.60 -13.93
C HIS A 220 22.26 0.38 -12.41
N PRO A 221 22.70 1.36 -11.59
CA PRO A 221 22.73 1.24 -10.13
C PRO A 221 21.33 1.40 -9.54
N TYR A 222 20.45 0.42 -9.79
CA TYR A 222 19.12 0.38 -9.23
C TYR A 222 19.19 0.28 -7.70
N LYS A 223 18.37 1.08 -7.03
CA LYS A 223 18.17 0.97 -5.59
C LYS A 223 17.37 -0.29 -5.28
N ILE A 224 17.59 -0.86 -4.10
CA ILE A 224 16.91 -2.09 -3.66
C ILE A 224 15.38 -1.92 -3.67
N LYS A 225 14.89 -0.73 -3.31
CA LYS A 225 13.45 -0.37 -3.42
C LYS A 225 12.93 -0.45 -4.86
N GLU A 226 13.71 -0.02 -5.85
CA GLU A 226 13.31 -0.05 -7.27
C GLU A 226 13.22 -1.48 -7.77
N ILE A 227 14.18 -2.32 -7.40
CA ILE A 227 14.16 -3.76 -7.69
C ILE A 227 12.92 -4.42 -7.06
N ASN A 228 12.67 -4.18 -5.77
CA ASN A 228 11.52 -4.73 -5.04
C ASN A 228 10.17 -4.30 -5.66
N THR A 229 10.08 -3.04 -6.09
CA THR A 229 8.91 -2.47 -6.78
C THR A 229 8.72 -3.08 -8.15
N GLY A 230 9.81 -3.28 -8.90
CA GLY A 230 9.82 -3.95 -10.21
C GLY A 230 9.31 -5.38 -10.10
N ILE A 231 9.79 -6.14 -9.13
CA ILE A 231 9.35 -7.52 -8.85
C ILE A 231 7.85 -7.54 -8.52
N TYR A 232 7.39 -6.65 -7.63
CA TYR A 232 5.97 -6.55 -7.28
C TYR A 232 5.10 -6.26 -8.52
N ALA A 233 5.50 -5.31 -9.37
CA ALA A 233 4.78 -4.99 -10.60
C ALA A 233 4.77 -6.20 -11.57
N TYR A 234 5.89 -6.90 -11.71
CA TYR A 234 6.02 -8.13 -12.51
C TYR A 234 5.05 -9.24 -12.05
N CYS A 235 4.82 -9.32 -10.74
CA CYS A 235 3.93 -10.29 -10.10
C CYS A 235 2.51 -9.75 -9.82
N SER A 236 2.19 -8.52 -10.23
CA SER A 236 0.95 -7.87 -9.82
C SER A 236 -0.28 -8.46 -10.51
N ARG A 237 -1.24 -8.92 -9.70
CA ARG A 237 -2.58 -9.33 -10.15
C ARG A 237 -3.49 -8.14 -10.44
N THR A 238 -3.32 -7.05 -9.70
CA THR A 238 -4.16 -5.85 -9.79
C THR A 238 -3.78 -4.98 -10.98
N GLU A 239 -2.50 -4.96 -11.35
CA GLU A 239 -1.99 -4.23 -12.52
C GLU A 239 -1.84 -5.12 -13.77
N LYS A 240 -2.44 -6.31 -13.81
CA LYS A 240 -2.25 -7.30 -14.90
C LYS A 240 -2.51 -6.77 -16.31
N LYS A 241 -3.21 -5.64 -16.47
CA LYS A 241 -3.38 -4.97 -17.76
C LYS A 241 -2.10 -4.27 -18.22
N ARG A 242 -1.39 -3.61 -17.31
CA ARG A 242 -0.13 -2.90 -17.57
C ARG A 242 1.10 -3.78 -17.32
N PHE A 243 1.12 -4.52 -16.21
CA PHE A 243 2.19 -5.42 -15.77
C PHE A 243 1.67 -6.86 -15.59
N GLY A 244 2.30 -7.69 -14.73
CA GLY A 244 1.81 -9.04 -14.40
C GLY A 244 2.39 -10.20 -15.23
N PHE A 245 3.60 -10.02 -15.78
CA PHE A 245 4.30 -11.03 -16.61
C PHE A 245 4.51 -12.39 -15.91
N CYS A 246 4.62 -12.41 -14.57
CA CYS A 246 4.85 -13.63 -13.80
C CYS A 246 3.54 -14.31 -13.32
N ILE A 247 2.38 -13.78 -13.73
CA ILE A 247 1.05 -14.32 -13.35
C ILE A 247 0.26 -14.75 -14.59
N ASP A 248 0.22 -13.92 -15.63
CA ASP A 248 -0.57 -14.17 -16.83
C ASP A 248 0.24 -14.94 -17.88
N LYS A 249 -0.28 -16.08 -18.36
CA LYS A 249 0.42 -16.93 -19.34
C LYS A 249 0.70 -16.21 -20.66
N ALA A 250 -0.26 -15.43 -21.17
CA ALA A 250 -0.08 -14.72 -22.43
C ALA A 250 0.96 -13.62 -22.28
N LYS A 251 1.01 -12.94 -21.12
CA LYS A 251 2.08 -11.99 -20.84
C LYS A 251 3.42 -12.65 -20.60
N CYS A 252 3.47 -13.82 -19.97
CA CYS A 252 4.72 -14.56 -19.80
C CYS A 252 5.38 -14.87 -21.15
N LEU A 253 4.60 -15.15 -22.20
CA LEU A 253 5.13 -15.29 -23.57
C LEU A 253 5.71 -14.00 -24.15
N GLN A 254 5.25 -12.84 -23.67
CA GLN A 254 5.75 -11.52 -24.06
C GLN A 254 6.90 -11.04 -23.16
N CYS A 255 7.23 -11.80 -22.11
CA CYS A 255 8.33 -11.46 -21.23
C CYS A 255 9.64 -11.70 -21.97
N GLY A 256 10.45 -10.65 -22.17
CA GLY A 256 11.72 -10.73 -22.88
C GLY A 256 12.81 -11.57 -22.21
N VAL A 257 12.50 -12.19 -21.06
CA VAL A 257 13.40 -13.10 -20.33
C VAL A 257 12.74 -14.44 -20.00
N ASN A 258 11.64 -14.79 -20.67
CA ASN A 258 10.93 -16.05 -20.41
C ASN A 258 11.77 -17.31 -20.68
N GLU A 259 12.69 -17.23 -21.66
CA GLU A 259 13.59 -18.32 -22.03
C GLU A 259 14.64 -18.63 -20.97
N TYR A 260 14.91 -17.71 -20.05
CA TYR A 260 15.85 -17.90 -18.94
C TYR A 260 15.16 -18.33 -17.63
N CYS A 261 13.83 -18.42 -17.64
CA CYS A 261 13.03 -18.69 -16.44
C CYS A 261 12.90 -20.20 -16.19
N GLU A 262 13.34 -20.68 -15.02
CA GLU A 262 13.40 -22.12 -14.70
C GLU A 262 12.07 -22.86 -14.91
N LYS A 263 10.95 -22.23 -14.57
CA LYS A 263 9.61 -22.78 -14.81
C LYS A 263 9.42 -23.28 -16.26
N ASN A 264 10.04 -22.63 -17.23
CA ASN A 264 9.88 -22.95 -18.65
C ASN A 264 10.86 -24.02 -19.15
N PHE A 265 11.91 -24.37 -18.39
CA PHE A 265 12.82 -25.47 -18.75
C PHE A 265 12.11 -26.84 -18.70
N SER A 266 11.10 -26.98 -17.83
CA SER A 266 10.30 -28.20 -17.72
C SER A 266 9.33 -28.44 -18.90
N GLU A 267 9.11 -27.45 -19.77
CA GLU A 267 8.35 -27.61 -21.02
C GLU A 267 9.22 -28.08 -22.21
N ILE A 268 10.56 -28.13 -22.04
CA ILE A 268 11.55 -28.46 -23.10
C ILE A 268 12.20 -29.85 -22.87
N GLY A 269 12.01 -30.47 -21.70
CA GLY A 269 12.54 -31.80 -21.38
C GLY A 269 11.56 -32.96 -21.61
N PRO A 270 12.03 -34.19 -21.90
CA PRO A 270 11.15 -35.35 -22.05
C PRO A 270 10.39 -35.62 -20.75
N LYS A 271 9.05 -35.68 -20.84
CA LYS A 271 8.18 -35.99 -19.70
C LYS A 271 8.63 -37.31 -19.05
N PRO A 272 8.89 -37.35 -17.73
CA PRO A 272 9.21 -38.60 -17.06
C PRO A 272 8.03 -39.57 -17.22
N ARG A 273 8.32 -40.78 -17.71
CA ARG A 273 7.32 -41.86 -17.84
C ARG A 273 6.72 -42.11 -16.47
N LYS A 274 5.39 -41.94 -16.35
CA LYS A 274 4.63 -42.36 -15.16
C LYS A 274 4.97 -43.83 -14.86
N ARG A 275 5.61 -44.10 -13.73
CA ARG A 275 5.64 -45.46 -13.16
C ARG A 275 4.18 -45.83 -12.85
N LYS A 276 3.64 -46.79 -13.59
CA LYS A 276 2.45 -47.52 -13.16
C LYS A 276 2.89 -48.36 -11.96
N CYS A 277 2.40 -48.02 -10.77
CA CYS A 277 2.39 -48.96 -9.67
C CYS A 277 1.25 -49.95 -9.96
N GLY A 278 1.61 -51.21 -10.17
CA GLY A 278 0.74 -52.36 -9.96
C GLY A 278 0.86 -52.82 -8.52
#